data_AF-A0A835JGT6-F1
#
_entry.id   AF-A0A835JGT6-F1
#
_cell.length_a   1.000
_cell.length_b   1.000
_cell.length_c   1.000
_cell.angle_alpha   90.00
_cell.angle_beta   90.00
_cell.angle_gamma   90.00
#
_symmetry.space_group_name_H-M   'P 1'
#
loop_
_entity.id
_entity.type
_entity.pdbx_description
1 polymer ?
#
loop_
_entity_poly.entity_id
_entity_poly.type
_entity_poly.pdbx_seq_one_letter_code
_entity_poly.pdbx_strand_id
1 'polypeptide(L)'
;MAVRSVTKLRTDVSLLSSRYGLLWSDKLWKCEVDCMVEDGELRDREMDLRAQIAAIVEKGKEMSKAETEAGDAGPTVTESDIQHIVSSWTGIPVEKVSTDESDRLLKMEDTLHKRVIGQDEAVKAIRRARVGRKNPN
;
A
#
# COMPACT_ATOMS: atom_id res chain seq x y z
N MET A 1 -33.47 55.96 -49.36
CA MET A 1 -32.14 55.41 -48.99
C MET A 1 -32.16 54.44 -47.79
N ALA A 2 -33.29 54.15 -47.13
CA ALA A 2 -33.33 53.34 -45.90
C ALA A 2 -33.47 51.80 -46.09
N VAL A 3 -33.75 51.31 -47.31
CA VAL A 3 -34.01 49.88 -47.56
C VAL A 3 -32.71 49.07 -47.71
N ARG A 4 -31.58 49.72 -48.01
CA ARG A 4 -30.27 49.06 -48.18
C ARG A 4 -29.55 48.72 -46.86
N SER A 5 -29.87 49.39 -45.75
CA SER A 5 -29.25 49.13 -44.46
C SER A 5 -29.85 47.91 -43.75
N VAL A 6 -31.16 47.70 -43.88
CA VAL A 6 -31.87 46.57 -43.25
C VAL A 6 -31.56 45.24 -43.94
N THR A 7 -31.39 45.23 -45.27
CA THR A 7 -30.99 44.01 -46.00
C THR A 7 -29.57 43.57 -45.70
N LYS A 8 -28.65 44.52 -45.47
CA LYS A 8 -27.25 44.24 -45.08
C LYS A 8 -27.15 43.58 -43.70
N LEU A 9 -27.87 44.10 -42.69
CA LEU A 9 -27.91 43.50 -41.35
C LEU A 9 -28.53 42.08 -41.37
N ARG A 10 -29.52 41.84 -42.24
CA ARG A 10 -30.13 40.52 -42.40
C ARG A 10 -29.18 39.50 -43.03
N THR A 11 -28.38 39.91 -44.02
CA THR A 11 -27.35 39.04 -44.61
C THR A 11 -26.19 38.76 -43.65
N ASP A 12 -25.80 39.74 -42.83
CA ASP A 12 -24.71 39.58 -41.86
C ASP A 12 -25.08 38.61 -40.73
N VAL A 13 -26.33 38.66 -40.23
CA VAL A 13 -26.82 37.70 -39.22
C VAL A 13 -26.92 36.27 -39.77
N SER A 14 -27.36 36.09 -41.03
CA SER A 14 -27.39 34.75 -41.64
C SER A 14 -25.99 34.18 -41.87
N LEU A 15 -25.03 35.01 -42.28
CA LEU A 15 -23.64 34.59 -42.46
C LEU A 15 -22.96 34.30 -41.13
N LEU A 16 -23.29 35.06 -40.07
CA LEU A 16 -22.82 34.76 -38.72
C LEU A 16 -23.37 33.42 -38.24
N SER A 17 -24.66 33.15 -38.42
CA SER A 17 -25.28 31.87 -38.04
C SER A 17 -24.68 30.68 -38.78
N SER A 18 -24.41 30.81 -40.09
CA SER A 18 -23.73 29.76 -40.86
C SER A 18 -22.27 29.57 -40.41
N ARG A 19 -21.55 30.65 -40.11
CA ARG A 19 -20.17 30.58 -39.63
C ARG A 19 -20.06 30.01 -38.21
N TYR A 20 -21.02 30.32 -37.34
CA TYR A 20 -21.14 29.70 -36.02
C TYR A 20 -21.50 28.21 -36.13
N GLY A 21 -22.36 27.83 -37.07
CA GLY A 21 -22.71 26.42 -37.33
C GLY A 21 -21.51 25.58 -37.80
N LEU A 22 -20.70 26.09 -38.73
CA LEU A 22 -19.48 25.42 -39.19
C LEU A 22 -18.43 25.32 -38.08
N LEU A 23 -18.23 26.39 -37.31
CA LEU A 23 -17.31 26.39 -36.17
C LEU A 23 -17.76 25.43 -35.04
N TRP A 24 -19.07 25.29 -34.85
CA TRP A 24 -19.62 24.30 -33.93
C TRP A 24 -19.38 22.88 -34.44
N SER A 25 -19.53 22.64 -35.75
CA SER A 25 -19.24 21.33 -36.36
C SER A 25 -17.76 20.95 -36.27
N ASP A 26 -16.85 21.91 -36.50
CA ASP A 26 -15.41 21.69 -36.39
C ASP A 26 -14.97 21.42 -34.94
N LYS A 27 -15.56 22.12 -33.96
CA LYS A 27 -15.28 21.88 -32.54
C LYS A 27 -15.87 20.56 -32.04
N LEU A 28 -17.04 20.17 -32.52
CA LEU A 28 -17.65 18.88 -32.19
C LEU A 28 -16.76 17.73 -32.68
N TRP A 29 -16.29 17.82 -33.94
CA TRP A 29 -15.41 16.83 -34.53
C TRP A 29 -14.06 16.76 -33.81
N LYS A 30 -13.53 17.91 -33.38
CA LYS A 30 -12.29 17.96 -32.62
C LYS A 30 -12.39 17.24 -31.26
N CYS A 31 -13.50 17.39 -30.54
CA CYS A 31 -13.73 16.63 -29.30
C CYS A 31 -13.83 15.12 -29.53
N GLU A 32 -14.40 14.70 -30.66
CA GLU A 32 -14.55 13.27 -31.01
C GLU A 32 -13.20 12.63 -31.37
N VAL A 33 -12.34 13.34 -32.11
CA VAL A 33 -11.00 12.87 -32.46
C VAL A 33 -10.06 12.90 -31.23
N ASP A 34 -10.13 13.94 -30.39
CA ASP A 34 -9.28 14.04 -29.19
C ASP A 34 -9.58 12.87 -28.21
N CYS A 35 -10.86 12.47 -28.06
CA CYS A 35 -11.24 11.30 -27.25
C CYS A 35 -10.64 9.99 -27.79
N MET A 36 -10.61 9.80 -29.12
CA MET A 36 -9.96 8.64 -29.74
C MET A 36 -8.45 8.59 -29.53
N VAL A 37 -7.78 9.74 -29.52
CA VAL A 37 -6.33 9.83 -29.29
C VAL A 37 -5.98 9.53 -27.83
N GLU A 38 -6.75 10.06 -26.87
CA GLU A 38 -6.56 9.76 -25.44
C GLU A 38 -6.75 8.26 -25.14
N ASP A 39 -7.77 7.63 -25.71
CA ASP A 39 -7.99 6.18 -25.58
C ASP A 39 -6.87 5.36 -26.25
N GLY A 40 -6.22 5.90 -27.28
CA GLY A 40 -5.05 5.30 -27.92
C GLY A 40 -3.83 5.29 -27.00
N GLU A 41 -3.49 6.45 -26.43
CA GLU A 41 -2.33 6.60 -25.53
C GLU A 41 -2.44 5.71 -24.28
N LEU A 42 -3.64 5.53 -23.74
CA LEU A 42 -3.89 4.64 -22.60
C LEU A 42 -3.57 3.18 -22.93
N ARG A 43 -3.95 2.73 -24.14
CA ARG A 43 -3.65 1.36 -24.62
C ARG A 43 -2.15 1.18 -24.87
N ASP A 44 -1.48 2.17 -25.43
CA ASP A 44 -0.03 2.11 -25.67
C ASP A 44 0.74 2.03 -24.34
N ARG A 45 0.38 2.85 -23.35
CA ARG A 45 0.96 2.78 -21.99
C ARG A 45 0.70 1.44 -21.31
N GLU A 46 -0.48 0.85 -21.51
CA GLU A 46 -0.79 -0.48 -20.99
C GLU A 46 0.11 -1.55 -21.63
N MET A 47 0.34 -1.49 -22.94
CA MET A 47 1.25 -2.40 -23.63
C MET A 47 2.68 -2.25 -23.14
N ASP A 48 3.18 -1.04 -22.95
CA ASP A 48 4.53 -0.77 -22.44
C ASP A 48 4.71 -1.29 -21.01
N LEU A 49 3.74 -1.05 -20.13
CA LEU A 49 3.78 -1.54 -18.75
C LEU A 49 3.73 -3.08 -18.71
N ARG A 50 2.89 -3.70 -19.53
CA ARG A 50 2.82 -5.17 -19.67
C ARG A 50 4.14 -5.74 -20.18
N ALA A 51 4.77 -5.08 -21.16
CA ALA A 51 6.07 -5.47 -21.68
C ALA A 51 7.19 -5.35 -20.63
N GLN A 52 7.19 -4.28 -19.82
CA GLN A 52 8.13 -4.11 -18.70
C GLN A 52 7.96 -5.21 -17.65
N ILE A 53 6.71 -5.53 -17.26
CA ILE A 53 6.42 -6.62 -16.33
C ILE A 53 6.92 -7.95 -16.89
N ALA A 54 6.63 -8.26 -18.16
CA ALA A 54 7.11 -9.48 -18.80
C ALA A 54 8.65 -9.57 -18.82
N ALA A 55 9.34 -8.47 -19.12
CA ALA A 55 10.80 -8.42 -19.11
C ALA A 55 11.39 -8.63 -17.70
N ILE A 56 10.78 -8.04 -16.66
CA ILE A 56 11.19 -8.24 -15.27
C ILE A 56 10.95 -9.69 -14.84
N VAL A 57 9.84 -10.30 -15.25
CA VAL A 57 9.53 -11.70 -14.94
C VAL A 57 10.51 -12.65 -15.62
N GLU A 58 10.87 -12.43 -16.88
CA GLU A 58 11.86 -13.27 -17.57
C GLU A 58 13.26 -13.11 -16.94
N LYS A 59 13.70 -11.89 -16.63
CA LYS A 59 14.93 -11.65 -15.86
C LYS A 59 14.89 -12.32 -14.49
N GLY A 60 13.75 -12.25 -13.80
CA GLY A 60 13.55 -12.90 -12.51
C GLY A 60 13.60 -14.42 -12.62
N LYS A 61 13.07 -15.02 -13.68
CA LYS A 61 13.17 -16.46 -13.95
C LYS A 61 14.59 -16.90 -14.29
N GLU A 62 15.35 -16.09 -15.03
CA GLU A 62 16.77 -16.36 -15.30
C GLU A 62 17.60 -16.30 -14.02
N MET A 63 17.38 -15.27 -13.19
CA MET A 63 18.00 -15.14 -11.88
C MET A 63 17.60 -16.29 -10.95
N SER A 64 16.32 -16.65 -10.90
CA SER A 64 15.84 -17.74 -10.04
C SER A 64 16.35 -19.11 -10.52
N LYS A 65 16.49 -19.33 -11.83
CA LYS A 65 17.10 -20.56 -12.37
C LYS A 65 18.57 -20.66 -11.97
N ALA A 66 19.31 -19.56 -12.10
CA ALA A 66 20.69 -19.48 -11.63
C ALA A 66 20.80 -19.68 -10.10
N GLU A 67 19.85 -19.17 -9.32
CA GLU A 67 19.77 -19.39 -7.86
C GLU A 67 19.41 -20.85 -7.52
N THR A 68 18.49 -21.49 -8.24
CA THR A 68 18.14 -22.91 -8.00
C THR A 68 19.27 -23.88 -8.37
N GLU A 69 20.14 -23.52 -9.32
CA GLU A 69 21.35 -24.29 -9.66
C GLU A 69 22.51 -24.02 -8.68
N ALA A 70 22.53 -22.85 -8.02
CA ALA A 70 23.51 -22.48 -6.99
C ALA A 70 23.17 -23.00 -5.58
N GLY A 71 22.06 -23.73 -5.42
CA GLY A 71 21.62 -24.30 -4.16
C GLY A 71 20.52 -23.47 -3.54
N ASP A 72 19.39 -24.15 -3.29
CA ASP A 72 18.28 -23.73 -2.44
C ASP A 72 18.78 -23.49 -1.01
N ALA A 73 19.44 -22.37 -0.82
CA ALA A 73 19.78 -21.79 0.47
C ALA A 73 19.43 -20.32 0.38
N GLY A 74 18.13 -20.04 0.22
CA GLY A 74 17.59 -18.75 0.63
C GLY A 74 18.12 -18.46 2.05
N PRO A 75 18.42 -17.20 2.40
CA PRO A 75 19.02 -16.88 3.68
C PRO A 75 18.14 -17.44 4.80
N THR A 76 18.64 -18.49 5.48
CA THR A 76 17.93 -19.11 6.59
C THR A 76 17.76 -18.06 7.66
N VAL A 77 16.55 -17.56 7.82
CA VAL A 77 16.24 -16.57 8.85
C VAL A 77 16.37 -17.24 10.21
N THR A 78 17.34 -16.80 10.99
CA THR A 78 17.54 -17.29 12.35
C THR A 78 16.67 -16.49 13.32
N GLU A 79 16.39 -17.05 14.50
CA GLU A 79 15.65 -16.34 15.54
C GLU A 79 16.32 -15.03 15.94
N SER A 80 17.66 -14.97 15.87
CA SER A 80 18.46 -13.76 16.09
C SER A 80 18.12 -12.64 15.11
N ASP A 81 17.89 -12.97 13.83
CA ASP A 81 17.59 -11.97 12.80
C ASP A 81 16.22 -11.33 13.04
N ILE A 82 15.25 -12.15 13.45
CA ILE A 82 13.91 -11.68 13.81
C ILE A 82 13.98 -10.77 15.04
N GLN A 83 14.73 -11.16 16.06
CA GLN A 83 14.91 -10.36 17.28
C GLN A 83 15.57 -9.01 16.98
N HIS A 84 16.55 -8.97 16.08
CA HIS A 84 17.21 -7.73 15.68
C HIS A 84 16.25 -6.76 14.95
N ILE A 85 15.43 -7.26 14.02
CA ILE A 85 14.45 -6.43 13.30
C ILE A 85 13.37 -5.90 14.24
N VAL A 86 12.82 -6.76 15.09
CA VAL A 86 11.75 -6.38 16.03
C VAL A 86 12.26 -5.38 17.07
N SER A 87 13.47 -5.57 17.59
CA SER A 87 14.08 -4.63 18.53
C SER A 87 14.46 -3.30 17.86
N SER A 88 14.91 -3.32 16.61
CA SER A 88 15.16 -2.09 15.84
C SER A 88 13.89 -1.27 15.65
N TRP A 89 12.75 -1.93 15.38
CA TRP A 89 11.47 -1.23 15.22
C TRP A 89 10.80 -0.80 16.52
N THR A 90 10.89 -1.61 17.58
CA THR A 90 10.16 -1.35 18.84
C THR A 90 11.02 -0.73 19.92
N GLY A 91 12.35 -0.76 19.78
CA GLY A 91 13.31 -0.34 20.80
C GLY A 91 13.41 -1.28 22.01
N ILE A 92 12.68 -2.40 22.01
CA ILE A 92 12.63 -3.34 23.15
C ILE A 92 13.50 -4.57 22.84
N PRO A 93 14.58 -4.83 23.60
CA PRO A 93 15.47 -5.96 23.38
C PRO A 93 14.85 -7.27 23.89
N VAL A 94 14.41 -8.14 22.97
CA VAL A 94 13.68 -9.38 23.28
C VAL A 94 14.51 -10.36 24.12
N GLU A 95 15.84 -10.43 23.94
CA GLU A 95 16.74 -11.23 24.77
C GLU A 95 16.64 -10.90 26.27
N LYS A 96 16.38 -9.63 26.60
CA LYS A 96 16.28 -9.16 27.99
C LYS A 96 14.89 -9.35 28.59
N VAL A 97 13.86 -9.57 27.76
CA VAL A 97 12.47 -9.64 28.22
C VAL A 97 12.21 -10.94 28.99
N SER A 98 12.70 -12.09 28.52
CA SER A 98 12.40 -13.39 29.14
C SER A 98 12.95 -13.53 30.58
N THR A 99 14.17 -13.07 30.79
CA THR A 99 14.82 -13.08 32.12
C THR A 99 14.27 -11.97 33.03
N ASP A 100 14.08 -10.75 32.50
CA ASP A 100 13.53 -9.64 33.29
C ASP A 100 12.08 -9.88 33.71
N GLU A 101 11.27 -10.56 32.89
CA GLU A 101 9.88 -10.90 33.25
C GLU A 101 9.81 -11.79 34.49
N SER A 102 10.69 -12.79 34.60
CA SER A 102 10.74 -13.68 35.77
C SER A 102 11.14 -12.93 37.04
N ASP A 103 12.18 -12.08 36.96
CA ASP A 103 12.66 -11.27 38.08
C ASP A 103 11.65 -10.19 38.49
N ARG A 104 10.97 -9.60 37.50
CA ARG A 104 9.91 -8.63 37.73
C ARG A 104 8.73 -9.26 38.42
N LEU A 105 8.35 -10.50 38.08
CA LEU A 105 7.28 -11.24 38.76
C LEU A 105 7.61 -11.53 40.22
N LEU A 106 8.86 -11.93 40.53
CA LEU A 106 9.31 -12.13 41.91
C LEU A 106 9.20 -10.84 42.74
N LYS A 107 9.69 -9.71 42.20
CA LYS A 107 9.59 -8.40 42.86
C LYS A 107 8.12 -7.94 43.01
N MET A 108 7.25 -8.28 42.05
CA MET A 108 5.83 -7.96 42.11
C MET A 108 5.09 -8.74 43.20
N GLU A 109 5.41 -10.02 43.38
CA GLU A 109 4.84 -10.85 44.44
C GLU A 109 5.15 -10.28 45.83
N ASP A 110 6.42 -9.95 46.10
CA ASP A 110 6.84 -9.36 47.38
C ASP A 110 6.16 -8.01 47.69
N THR A 111 5.90 -7.21 46.65
CA THR A 111 5.22 -5.91 46.82
C THR A 111 3.72 -6.06 47.03
N LEU A 112 3.09 -7.08 46.43
CA LEU A 112 1.67 -7.40 46.65
C LEU A 112 1.44 -7.98 48.05
N HIS A 113 2.31 -8.86 48.54
CA HIS A 113 2.24 -9.41 49.91
C HIS A 113 2.31 -8.35 51.00
N LYS A 114 3.05 -7.25 50.76
CA LYS A 114 3.11 -6.11 51.69
C LYS A 114 1.82 -5.28 51.73
N ARG A 115 1.01 -5.30 50.66
CA ARG A 115 -0.19 -4.47 50.51
C ARG A 115 -1.49 -5.24 50.75
N VAL A 116 -1.49 -6.55 50.51
CA VAL A 116 -2.65 -7.44 50.64
C VAL A 116 -2.41 -8.39 51.79
N ILE A 117 -3.18 -8.25 52.87
CA ILE A 117 -3.04 -9.07 54.07
C ILE A 117 -4.06 -10.22 53.98
N GLY A 118 -3.58 -11.47 54.03
CA GLY A 118 -4.41 -12.66 54.19
C GLY A 118 -4.90 -13.36 52.91
N GLN A 119 -4.35 -13.04 51.73
CA GLN A 119 -4.72 -13.70 50.45
C GLN A 119 -3.50 -14.28 49.70
N ASP A 120 -2.65 -15.04 50.39
CA ASP A 120 -1.43 -15.61 49.80
C ASP A 120 -1.70 -16.58 48.63
N GLU A 121 -2.81 -17.33 48.69
CA GLU A 121 -3.20 -18.26 47.62
C GLU A 121 -3.57 -17.53 46.31
N ALA A 122 -4.20 -16.36 46.40
CA ALA A 122 -4.59 -15.57 45.24
C ALA A 122 -3.36 -15.00 44.52
N VAL A 123 -2.36 -14.52 45.26
CA VAL A 123 -1.11 -14.02 44.69
C VAL A 123 -0.34 -15.14 43.97
N LYS A 124 -0.28 -16.33 44.58
CA LYS A 124 0.35 -17.52 43.98
C LYS A 124 -0.40 -18.04 42.74
N ALA A 125 -1.71 -17.84 42.66
CA ALA A 125 -2.52 -18.17 41.48
C ALA A 125 -2.22 -17.21 40.32
N ILE A 126 -2.09 -15.91 40.58
CA ILE A 126 -1.75 -14.90 39.56
C ILE A 126 -0.38 -15.18 38.96
N ARG A 127 0.62 -15.54 39.78
CA ARG A 127 1.96 -15.92 39.29
C ARG A 127 1.90 -17.13 38.35
N ARG A 128 1.14 -18.16 38.73
CA ARG A 128 0.95 -19.37 37.92
C ARG A 128 0.24 -19.08 36.59
N ALA A 129 -0.79 -18.25 36.60
CA ALA A 129 -1.50 -17.85 35.38
C ALA A 129 -0.60 -17.08 34.41
N ARG A 130 0.35 -16.30 34.91
CA ARG A 130 1.24 -15.45 34.11
C ARG A 130 2.45 -16.19 33.53
N VAL A 131 3.00 -17.16 34.27
CA VAL A 131 4.06 -18.07 33.80
C VAL A 131 3.49 -19.22 32.95
N GLY A 132 2.22 -19.55 33.13
CA GLY A 132 1.52 -20.64 32.45
C GLY A 132 1.06 -20.31 31.03
N ARG A 133 1.99 -20.15 30.07
CA ARG A 133 1.69 -20.62 28.71
C ARG A 133 1.79 -22.15 28.70
N LYS A 134 0.71 -22.83 29.11
CA LYS A 134 0.41 -24.19 28.65
C LYS A 134 -1.05 -24.53 28.96
N ASN A 135 -1.93 -24.28 27.99
CA ASN A 135 -3.04 -25.18 27.73
C ASN A 135 -2.54 -26.18 26.68
N PRO A 136 -2.23 -27.44 27.02
CA PRO A 136 -2.19 -28.51 26.05
C PRO A 136 -3.62 -29.06 25.93
N ASN A 137 -4.35 -28.61 24.91
CA ASN A 137 -5.44 -29.38 24.31
C ASN A 137 -5.06 -29.58 22.85
#